data_AF-A0A8T0B993-F1
#
_entry.id   AF-A0A8T0B993-F1
#
_cell.length_a   1.000
_cell.length_b   1.000
_cell.length_c   1.000
_cell.angle_alpha   90.00
_cell.angle_beta   90.00
_cell.angle_gamma   90.00
#
_symmetry.space_group_name_H-M   'P 1'
#
loop_
_entity.id
_entity.type
_entity.pdbx_description
1 polymer ?
#
loop_
_entity_poly.entity_id
_entity_poly.type
_entity_poly.pdbx_seq_one_letter_code
_entity_poly.pdbx_strand_id
1 'polypeptide(L)'
;MRVAHLSQRPYSAPIYLYLQLLLRDQNGLYKDEVDLIRSIGESAALGAAGCVLWGSSYYFNDKESCKSLSAYLSNTLNKYVVNVTTAAELCSDLLCQGKGRCVRKNYDSDDYLHLNITNFKIQKIDGMFKVFGKPSITDLRAWAYTFTCQCYEDSKCRAQFGNI
;
A
#
# COMPACT_ATOMS: atom_id res chain seq x y z
N MET A 1 5.73 -7.09 -12.08
CA MET A 1 6.22 -8.32 -11.42
C MET A 1 6.87 -9.33 -12.37
N ARG A 2 6.32 -9.61 -13.57
CA ARG A 2 6.78 -10.67 -14.50
C ARG A 2 8.29 -10.73 -14.73
N VAL A 3 8.92 -9.62 -15.16
CA VAL A 3 10.36 -9.60 -15.49
C VAL A 3 11.25 -9.92 -14.29
N ALA A 4 10.91 -9.45 -13.10
CA ALA A 4 11.67 -9.74 -11.88
C ALA A 4 11.69 -11.24 -11.51
N HIS A 5 10.62 -11.96 -11.84
CA HIS A 5 10.52 -13.41 -11.62
C HIS A 5 11.31 -14.24 -12.64
N LEU A 6 11.78 -13.66 -13.75
CA LEU A 6 12.61 -14.36 -14.73
C LEU A 6 14.06 -14.56 -14.26
N SER A 7 14.46 -13.94 -13.15
CA SER A 7 15.84 -13.96 -12.65
C SER A 7 16.31 -15.34 -12.16
N GLN A 8 15.42 -16.34 -12.08
CA GLN A 8 15.67 -17.68 -11.52
C GLN A 8 16.24 -17.69 -10.07
N ARG A 9 16.22 -16.53 -9.40
CA ARG A 9 16.60 -16.41 -8.00
C ARG A 9 15.50 -16.97 -7.10
N PRO A 10 15.84 -17.42 -5.88
CA PRO A 10 14.84 -17.89 -4.91
C PRO A 10 13.91 -16.76 -4.40
N TYR A 11 14.18 -15.51 -4.79
CA TYR A 11 13.38 -14.33 -4.46
C TYR A 11 13.21 -13.41 -5.68
N SER A 12 12.18 -12.58 -5.66
CA SER A 12 11.94 -11.57 -6.70
C SER A 12 12.59 -10.24 -6.30
N ALA A 13 13.25 -9.57 -7.24
CA ALA A 13 13.82 -8.24 -7.03
C ALA A 13 12.76 -7.25 -6.50
N PRO A 14 13.12 -6.35 -5.57
CA PRO A 14 12.19 -5.36 -5.06
C PRO A 14 11.78 -4.39 -6.17
N ILE A 15 10.49 -4.13 -6.29
CA ILE A 15 9.93 -3.22 -7.28
C ILE A 15 9.37 -2.02 -6.54
N TYR A 16 9.90 -0.84 -6.86
CA TYR A 16 9.41 0.45 -6.37
C TYR A 16 8.75 1.18 -7.53
N LEU A 17 7.50 1.58 -7.37
CA LEU A 17 6.84 2.38 -8.40
C LEU A 17 7.16 3.85 -8.23
N TYR A 18 7.33 4.53 -9.35
CA TYR A 18 7.51 5.97 -9.39
C TYR A 18 6.16 6.62 -9.72
N LEU A 19 5.63 7.44 -8.81
CA LEU A 19 4.29 8.01 -8.93
C LEU A 19 4.32 9.53 -8.75
N GLN A 20 3.60 10.24 -9.62
CA GLN A 20 3.39 11.68 -9.47
C GLN A 20 2.13 11.94 -8.64
N LEU A 21 2.16 12.98 -7.81
CA LEU A 21 1.01 13.38 -6.99
C LEU A 21 -0.09 14.07 -7.79
N LEU A 22 0.29 14.71 -8.89
CA LEU A 22 -0.60 15.42 -9.79
C LEU A 22 -1.09 14.51 -10.91
N LEU A 23 -2.29 14.79 -11.42
CA LEU A 23 -2.78 14.19 -12.66
C LEU A 23 -1.93 14.66 -13.84
N ARG A 24 -1.62 13.71 -14.73
CA ARG A 24 -0.84 13.98 -15.93
C ARG A 24 -1.60 15.00 -16.79
N ASP A 25 -0.88 16.00 -17.29
CA ASP A 25 -1.39 17.04 -18.18
C ASP A 25 -2.51 17.93 -17.57
N GLN A 26 -2.71 17.84 -16.23
CA GLN A 26 -3.67 18.64 -15.48
C GLN A 26 -2.98 19.34 -14.30
N ASN A 27 -2.40 20.51 -14.58
CA ASN A 27 -1.71 21.30 -13.55
C ASN A 27 -2.67 21.64 -12.40
N GLY A 28 -2.24 21.35 -11.17
CA GLY A 28 -2.96 21.72 -9.95
C GLY A 28 -4.04 20.74 -9.50
N LEU A 29 -4.30 19.66 -10.24
CA LEU A 29 -5.22 18.60 -9.80
C LEU A 29 -4.44 17.43 -9.20
N TYR A 30 -4.63 17.23 -7.90
CA TYR A 30 -4.07 16.08 -7.20
C TYR A 30 -4.89 14.82 -7.47
N LYS A 31 -4.22 13.67 -7.39
CA LYS A 31 -4.87 12.36 -7.39
C LYS A 31 -5.85 12.25 -6.23
N ASP A 32 -7.09 11.91 -6.53
CA ASP A 32 -8.08 11.64 -5.49
C ASP A 32 -7.88 10.24 -4.88
N GLU A 33 -8.78 9.82 -3.98
CA GLU A 33 -8.67 8.51 -3.34
C GLU A 33 -8.81 7.36 -4.36
N VAL A 34 -9.63 7.50 -5.40
CA VAL A 34 -9.80 6.47 -6.43
C VAL A 34 -8.52 6.32 -7.25
N ASP A 35 -7.87 7.43 -7.60
CA ASP A 35 -6.57 7.43 -8.26
C ASP A 35 -5.48 6.79 -7.40
N LEU A 36 -5.50 7.02 -6.09
CA LEU A 36 -4.55 6.42 -5.14
C LEU A 36 -4.78 4.91 -4.97
N ILE A 37 -6.04 4.47 -4.94
CA ILE A 37 -6.42 3.05 -4.96
C ILE A 37 -5.87 2.38 -6.22
N ARG A 38 -6.13 2.96 -7.39
CA ARG A 38 -5.72 2.42 -8.70
C ARG A 38 -4.23 2.58 -9.02
N SER A 39 -3.44 3.19 -8.13
CA SER A 39 -1.99 3.35 -8.28
C SER A 39 -1.23 2.68 -7.14
N ILE A 40 -1.16 3.33 -5.98
CA ILE A 40 -0.47 2.82 -4.79
C ILE A 40 -1.16 1.54 -4.29
N GLY A 41 -2.49 1.52 -4.24
CA GLY A 41 -3.26 0.36 -3.78
C GLY A 41 -3.04 -0.86 -4.66
N GLU A 42 -3.20 -0.69 -5.96
CA GLU A 42 -2.96 -1.73 -6.97
C GLU A 42 -1.53 -2.29 -6.86
N SER A 43 -0.56 -1.39 -6.71
CA SER A 43 0.84 -1.76 -6.55
C SER A 43 1.11 -2.59 -5.29
N ALA A 44 0.53 -2.17 -4.15
CA ALA A 44 0.67 -2.88 -2.89
C ALA A 44 0.02 -4.25 -2.97
N ALA A 45 -1.18 -4.35 -3.56
CA ALA A 45 -1.89 -5.61 -3.76
C ALA A 45 -1.09 -6.60 -4.63
N LEU A 46 -0.37 -6.10 -5.63
CA LEU A 46 0.49 -6.90 -6.50
C LEU A 46 1.88 -7.22 -5.88
N GLY A 47 2.15 -6.84 -4.64
CA GLY A 47 3.39 -7.16 -3.95
C GLY A 47 4.58 -6.26 -4.30
N ALA A 48 4.35 -5.01 -4.70
CA ALA A 48 5.42 -4.03 -4.80
C ALA A 48 6.15 -3.87 -3.45
N ALA A 49 7.44 -3.58 -3.50
CA ALA A 49 8.24 -3.32 -2.29
C ALA A 49 7.97 -1.93 -1.70
N GLY A 50 7.45 -1.01 -2.53
CA GLY A 50 7.06 0.32 -2.11
C GLY A 50 6.79 1.25 -3.29
N CYS A 51 6.72 2.54 -3.02
CA CYS A 51 6.62 3.57 -4.04
C CYS A 51 7.49 4.77 -3.69
N VAL A 52 7.93 5.47 -4.74
CA VAL A 52 8.64 6.74 -4.68
C VAL A 52 7.68 7.78 -5.24
N LEU A 53 7.24 8.68 -4.36
CA LEU A 53 6.36 9.79 -4.72
C LEU A 53 7.22 10.96 -5.19
N TRP A 54 6.96 11.41 -6.41
CA TRP A 54 7.70 12.49 -7.04
C TRP A 54 6.82 13.72 -7.26
N GLY A 55 7.46 14.89 -7.13
CA GLY A 55 6.90 16.18 -7.51
C GLY A 55 7.99 17.05 -8.14
N SER A 56 7.66 17.74 -9.23
CA SER A 56 8.55 18.74 -9.82
C SER A 56 8.54 20.02 -9.00
N SER A 57 9.71 20.62 -8.80
CA SER A 57 9.83 21.98 -8.23
C SER A 57 9.06 23.01 -9.06
N TYR A 58 8.85 22.76 -10.35
CA TYR A 58 8.04 23.60 -11.24
C TYR A 58 6.60 23.79 -10.75
N TYR A 59 6.00 22.76 -10.12
CA TYR A 59 4.61 22.81 -9.66
C TYR A 59 4.42 23.36 -8.24
N PHE A 60 5.51 23.49 -7.50
CA PHE A 60 5.51 23.88 -6.08
C PHE A 60 6.51 25.02 -5.86
N ASN A 61 6.42 26.06 -6.67
CA ASN A 61 7.37 27.18 -6.74
C ASN A 61 6.89 28.46 -6.05
N ASP A 62 5.70 28.45 -5.47
CA ASP A 62 5.12 29.59 -4.75
C ASP A 62 4.46 29.14 -3.42
N LYS A 63 4.01 30.13 -2.63
CA LYS A 63 3.46 29.88 -1.29
C LYS A 63 2.11 29.16 -1.36
N GLU A 64 1.30 29.49 -2.35
CA GLU A 64 -0.05 29.00 -2.56
C GLU A 64 -0.03 27.51 -2.96
N SER A 65 0.83 27.13 -3.90
CA SER A 65 1.09 25.76 -4.33
C SER A 65 1.66 24.90 -3.20
N CYS A 66 2.59 25.42 -2.40
CA CYS A 66 3.11 24.73 -1.22
C CYS A 66 2.02 24.48 -0.16
N LYS A 67 1.16 25.47 0.11
CA LYS A 67 0.02 25.32 1.03
C LYS A 67 -0.98 24.30 0.52
N SER A 68 -1.28 24.33 -0.78
CA SER A 68 -2.15 23.38 -1.45
C SER A 68 -1.61 21.94 -1.33
N LEU A 69 -0.31 21.74 -1.56
CA LEU A 69 0.36 20.46 -1.36
C LEU A 69 0.26 20.00 0.09
N SER A 70 0.56 20.88 1.05
CA SER A 70 0.45 20.56 2.49
C SER A 70 -0.95 20.09 2.88
N ALA A 71 -1.99 20.75 2.36
CA ALA A 71 -3.38 20.34 2.57
C ALA A 71 -3.68 18.97 1.95
N TYR A 72 -3.23 18.72 0.71
CA TYR A 72 -3.41 17.43 0.04
C TYR A 72 -2.71 16.28 0.79
N LEU A 73 -1.46 16.50 1.21
CA LEU A 73 -0.70 15.53 2.01
C LEU A 73 -1.45 15.21 3.31
N SER A 74 -1.86 16.25 4.03
CA SER A 74 -2.55 16.11 5.32
C SER A 74 -3.90 15.42 5.21
N ASN A 75 -4.71 15.75 4.20
CA ASN A 75 -6.13 15.40 4.19
C ASN A 75 -6.42 14.13 3.39
N THR A 76 -5.59 13.83 2.39
CA THR A 76 -5.83 12.73 1.45
C THR A 76 -4.67 11.74 1.48
N LEU A 77 -3.49 12.16 1.04
CA LEU A 77 -2.40 11.21 0.74
C LEU A 77 -1.91 10.49 1.99
N ASN A 78 -1.56 11.20 3.06
CA ASN A 78 -0.97 10.57 4.24
C ASN A 78 -1.95 9.61 4.93
N LYS A 79 -3.25 9.95 4.93
CA LYS A 79 -4.30 9.07 5.45
C LYS A 79 -4.38 7.77 4.64
N TYR A 80 -4.34 7.88 3.31
CA TYR A 80 -4.36 6.72 2.42
C TYR A 80 -3.07 5.88 2.53
N VAL A 81 -1.90 6.52 2.60
CA VAL A 81 -0.61 5.83 2.78
C VAL A 81 -0.60 5.03 4.07
N VAL A 82 -1.07 5.59 5.18
CA VAL A 82 -1.16 4.85 6.46
C VAL A 82 -2.14 3.68 6.35
N ASN A 83 -3.27 3.85 5.67
CA ASN A 83 -4.21 2.75 5.43
C ASN A 83 -3.53 1.55 4.74
N VAL A 84 -2.95 1.78 3.56
CA VAL A 84 -2.36 0.69 2.75
C VAL A 84 -1.10 0.10 3.39
N THR A 85 -0.25 0.92 4.01
CA THR A 85 1.01 0.44 4.61
C THR A 85 0.76 -0.38 5.87
N THR A 86 -0.14 0.05 6.76
CA THR A 86 -0.49 -0.74 7.94
C THR A 86 -1.23 -2.03 7.56
N ALA A 87 -2.08 -2.02 6.53
CA ALA A 87 -2.68 -3.25 6.02
C ALA A 87 -1.64 -4.23 5.46
N ALA A 88 -0.64 -3.73 4.72
CA ALA A 88 0.45 -4.54 4.19
C ALA A 88 1.34 -5.15 5.28
N GLU A 89 1.68 -4.37 6.30
CA GLU A 89 2.42 -4.82 7.48
C GLU A 89 1.67 -5.92 8.23
N LEU A 90 0.39 -5.68 8.58
CA LEU A 90 -0.43 -6.66 9.28
C LEU A 90 -0.62 -7.95 8.47
N CYS A 91 -0.80 -7.85 7.16
CA CYS A 91 -0.92 -9.02 6.31
C CYS A 91 0.40 -9.81 6.25
N SER A 92 1.55 -9.13 6.12
CA SER A 92 2.86 -9.75 6.21
C SER A 92 3.01 -10.55 7.51
N ASP A 93 2.71 -9.93 8.65
CA ASP A 93 2.87 -10.54 9.96
C ASP A 93 1.93 -11.72 10.17
N LEU A 94 0.64 -11.53 9.89
CA LEU A 94 -0.42 -12.46 10.27
C LEU A 94 -0.65 -13.58 9.23
N LEU A 95 -0.51 -13.29 7.94
CA LEU A 95 -0.72 -14.27 6.87
C LEU A 95 0.59 -14.89 6.38
N CYS A 96 1.66 -14.09 6.34
CA CYS A 96 2.98 -14.48 5.81
C CYS A 96 4.05 -14.65 6.88
N GLN A 97 3.66 -14.73 8.16
CA GLN A 97 4.53 -15.05 9.29
C GLN A 97 5.66 -14.02 9.51
N GLY A 98 5.46 -12.78 9.05
CA GLY A 98 6.49 -11.73 9.05
C GLY A 98 7.66 -12.00 8.09
N LYS A 99 7.53 -12.99 7.19
CA LYS A 99 8.61 -13.52 6.34
C LYS A 99 8.35 -13.32 4.86
N GLY A 100 7.30 -12.59 4.50
CA GLY A 100 6.94 -12.33 3.12
C GLY A 100 5.89 -11.25 2.99
N ARG A 101 5.78 -10.70 1.79
CA ARG A 101 4.75 -9.74 1.43
C ARG A 101 3.50 -10.47 0.95
N CYS A 102 2.33 -9.91 1.24
CA CYS A 102 1.09 -10.37 0.65
C CYS A 102 1.01 -9.97 -0.84
N VAL A 103 0.55 -10.90 -1.67
CA VAL A 103 0.39 -10.72 -3.12
C VAL A 103 -0.97 -11.26 -3.53
N ARG A 104 -1.72 -10.48 -4.29
CA ARG A 104 -3.06 -10.84 -4.78
C ARG A 104 -2.97 -12.13 -5.61
N LYS A 105 -3.85 -13.09 -5.32
CA LYS A 105 -3.84 -14.41 -5.99
C LYS A 105 -4.24 -14.29 -7.47
N ASN A 106 -5.30 -13.54 -7.75
CA ASN A 106 -5.73 -13.25 -9.10
C ASN A 106 -5.25 -11.85 -9.49
N TYR A 107 -4.34 -11.75 -10.45
CA TYR A 107 -3.80 -10.44 -10.84
C TYR A 107 -4.86 -9.53 -11.50
N ASP A 108 -6.03 -10.04 -11.89
CA ASP A 108 -7.09 -9.31 -12.59
C ASP A 108 -8.33 -9.05 -11.72
N SER A 109 -8.28 -9.38 -10.42
CA SER A 109 -9.36 -9.06 -9.48
C SER A 109 -9.18 -7.70 -8.81
N ASP A 110 -10.28 -7.09 -8.36
CA ASP A 110 -10.29 -5.80 -7.64
C ASP A 110 -10.05 -5.95 -6.12
N ASP A 111 -9.20 -6.88 -5.71
CA ASP A 111 -8.88 -7.08 -4.29
C ASP A 111 -7.72 -6.16 -3.87
N TYR A 112 -7.98 -5.23 -2.96
CA TYR A 112 -6.98 -4.29 -2.45
C TYR A 112 -6.63 -4.58 -0.99
N LEU A 113 -5.39 -4.24 -0.62
CA LEU A 113 -4.90 -4.43 0.73
C LEU A 113 -5.10 -3.14 1.55
N HIS A 114 -6.30 -2.98 2.10
CA HIS A 114 -6.69 -1.85 2.96
C HIS A 114 -7.20 -2.34 4.32
N LEU A 115 -7.13 -1.46 5.32
CA LEU A 115 -7.72 -1.65 6.62
C LEU A 115 -9.25 -1.60 6.53
N ASN A 116 -9.91 -2.54 7.22
CA ASN A 116 -11.36 -2.51 7.37
C ASN A 116 -11.76 -1.35 8.31
N ILE A 117 -12.52 -0.38 7.79
CA ILE A 117 -13.00 0.79 8.53
C ILE A 117 -13.85 0.45 9.77
N THR A 118 -14.43 -0.74 9.81
CA THR A 118 -15.23 -1.21 10.95
C THR A 118 -14.34 -1.58 12.15
N ASN A 119 -13.14 -2.09 11.89
CA ASN A 119 -12.22 -2.62 12.91
C ASN A 119 -11.04 -1.70 13.19
N PHE A 120 -10.77 -0.75 12.30
CA PHE A 120 -9.67 0.19 12.40
C PHE A 120 -10.14 1.64 12.35
N LYS A 121 -9.51 2.48 13.17
CA LYS A 121 -9.71 3.93 13.18
C LYS A 121 -8.37 4.63 12.97
N ILE A 122 -8.29 5.40 11.90
CA ILE A 122 -7.14 6.26 11.59
C ILE A 122 -7.43 7.65 12.16
N GLN A 123 -6.54 8.17 13.02
CA GLN A 123 -6.68 9.49 13.62
C GLN A 123 -5.39 10.30 13.49
N LYS A 124 -5.52 11.61 13.33
CA LYS A 124 -4.38 12.54 13.35
C LYS A 124 -4.16 13.05 14.77
N ILE A 125 -3.03 12.69 15.38
CA ILE A 125 -2.62 13.07 16.73
C ILE A 125 -1.24 13.70 16.64
N ASP A 126 -1.09 14.94 17.12
CA ASP A 126 0.16 15.71 17.09
C ASP A 126 0.79 15.79 15.70
N GLY A 127 -0.03 16.02 14.67
CA GLY A 127 0.44 16.10 13.28
C GLY A 127 0.67 14.76 12.58
N MET A 128 0.68 13.63 13.32
CA MET A 128 0.92 12.29 12.79
C MET A 128 -0.35 11.45 12.71
N PHE A 129 -0.46 10.63 11.68
CA PHE A 129 -1.53 9.64 11.58
C PHE A 129 -1.20 8.39 12.40
N LYS A 130 -2.10 8.02 13.30
CA LYS A 130 -2.02 6.80 14.12
C LYS A 130 -3.20 5.90 13.81
N VAL A 131 -2.94 4.59 13.77
CA VAL A 131 -3.94 3.54 13.53
C VAL A 131 -4.27 2.87 14.85
N PHE A 132 -5.56 2.76 15.15
CA PHE A 132 -6.06 2.03 16.32
C PHE A 132 -6.98 0.91 15.85
N GLY A 133 -6.86 -0.28 16.41
CA GLY A 133 -7.67 -1.43 16.05
C GLY A 133 -6.86 -2.69 15.88
N LYS A 134 -7.55 -3.79 15.58
CA LYS A 134 -6.97 -5.10 15.29
C LYS A 134 -7.83 -5.79 14.23
N PRO A 135 -7.26 -6.60 13.34
CA PRO A 135 -8.05 -7.32 12.34
C PRO A 135 -8.94 -8.36 13.02
N SER A 136 -10.16 -8.48 12.54
CA SER A 136 -11.09 -9.53 12.95
C SER A 136 -10.78 -10.86 12.25
N ILE A 137 -11.32 -11.97 12.75
CA ILE A 137 -11.22 -13.27 12.07
C ILE A 137 -11.78 -13.21 10.64
N THR A 138 -12.81 -12.39 10.40
CA THR A 138 -13.38 -12.20 9.06
C THR A 138 -12.40 -11.50 8.13
N ASP A 139 -11.68 -10.47 8.62
CA ASP A 139 -10.66 -9.79 7.83
C ASP A 139 -9.53 -10.75 7.45
N LEU A 140 -9.07 -11.55 8.42
CA LEU A 140 -8.02 -12.54 8.19
C LEU A 140 -8.44 -13.62 7.18
N ARG A 141 -9.69 -14.07 7.24
CA ARG A 141 -10.24 -15.01 6.24
C ARG A 141 -10.33 -14.37 4.86
N ALA A 142 -10.75 -13.11 4.77
CA ALA A 142 -10.80 -12.37 3.51
C ALA A 142 -9.39 -12.26 2.90
N TRP A 143 -8.39 -11.85 3.70
CA TRP A 143 -7.00 -11.80 3.23
C TRP A 143 -6.49 -13.17 2.81
N ALA A 144 -6.72 -14.23 3.59
CA ALA A 144 -6.29 -15.58 3.22
C ALA A 144 -7.01 -16.10 1.95
N TYR A 145 -8.22 -15.61 1.66
CA TYR A 145 -8.96 -15.94 0.45
C TYR A 145 -8.36 -15.25 -0.79
N THR A 146 -8.08 -13.95 -0.72
CA THR A 146 -7.70 -13.13 -1.88
C THR A 146 -6.18 -12.97 -2.07
N PHE A 147 -5.38 -13.17 -1.02
CA PHE A 147 -3.92 -12.99 -1.03
C PHE A 147 -3.16 -14.28 -0.73
N THR A 148 -1.96 -14.38 -1.30
CA THR A 148 -0.93 -15.38 -1.00
C THR A 148 0.35 -14.68 -0.58
N CYS A 149 1.41 -15.43 -0.27
CA CYS A 149 2.68 -14.89 0.19
C CYS A 149 3.77 -15.00 -0.87
N GLN A 150 4.52 -13.91 -1.05
CA GLN A 150 5.83 -13.92 -1.71
C GLN A 150 6.90 -13.68 -0.65
N CYS A 151 7.68 -14.71 -0.35
CA CYS A 151 8.66 -14.67 0.74
C CYS A 151 9.82 -13.71 0.45
N TYR A 152 10.41 -13.18 1.51
CA TYR A 152 11.65 -12.43 1.43
C TYR A 152 12.85 -13.34 1.15
N GLU A 153 13.98 -12.74 0.82
CA GLU A 153 15.25 -13.46 0.58
C GLU A 153 15.58 -14.37 1.78
N ASP A 154 16.05 -15.57 1.47
CA ASP A 154 16.41 -16.63 2.43
C ASP A 154 15.33 -17.03 3.44
N SER A 155 14.07 -16.70 3.17
CA SER A 155 12.94 -16.98 4.04
C SER A 155 11.97 -17.99 3.43
N LYS A 156 11.44 -18.88 4.27
CA LYS A 156 10.30 -19.73 3.94
C LYS A 156 9.07 -19.20 4.65
N CYS A 157 8.02 -18.96 3.88
CA CYS A 157 6.74 -18.47 4.33
C CYS A 157 5.65 -19.19 3.52
N ARG A 158 4.45 -19.23 4.06
CA ARG A 158 3.27 -19.73 3.35
C ARG A 158 2.06 -18.98 3.88
N ALA A 159 1.10 -18.73 3.00
CA ALA A 159 -0.18 -18.19 3.41
C ALA A 159 -0.82 -19.18 4.39
N GLN A 160 -0.79 -18.84 5.66
CA GLN A 160 -1.35 -19.66 6.72
C GLN A 160 -2.29 -18.87 7.58
N PHE A 161 -3.47 -19.44 7.74
CA PHE A 161 -4.35 -19.12 8.83
C PHE A 161 -3.87 -19.95 10.04
N GLY A 162 -3.06 -19.35 10.92
CA GLY A 162 -2.61 -19.98 12.15
C GLY A 162 -3.73 -19.93 13.20
N ASN A 163 -3.99 -21.07 13.85
CA ASN A 163 -5.00 -21.25 14.91
C ASN A 163 -4.94 -20.11 15.94
N ILE A 164 -5.93 -19.20 15.89
CA ILE A 164 -6.25 -18.31 17.01
C ILE A 164 -7.11 -19.11 17.98
#